data_AF-A0A0M9UMC1-F1
#
_entry.id   AF-A0A0M9UMC1-F1
#
_cell.length_a   1.000
_cell.length_b   1.000
_cell.length_c   1.000
_cell.angle_alpha   90.00
_cell.angle_beta   90.00
_cell.angle_gamma   90.00
#
_symmetry.space_group_name_H-M   'P 1'
#
loop_
_entity.id
_entity.type
_entity.pdbx_description
1 polymer ?
#
loop_
_entity_poly.entity_id
_entity_poly.type
_entity_poly.pdbx_seq_one_letter_code
_entity_poly.pdbx_strand_id
1 'polypeptide(L)'
;MTVSPLIWAVTIIVVLGLLAFDYIFHVRKAHIPTLREAAVWSALYVGIALAFGVLVLVFGGVDMGTEYFAGYVTEKALSVDNLFVFLIIIAGFSVPREDQQKVLLFGITFAIIARSGMIALGAAAIDNFSWAFYLFGAILLYTAIKMIVDELKEDSHGDSEGVFVRLVKKVLPATDEYDGDKLFTIENGKRVLTPMLLVMIAIGATDILFALDSIPAIFGLTQNTYIVFTATVFSLLGLRQLYFLIDGLLDRLVYLSYGLSIILAFIGVKLVVHALHENELGFINGGEAVHAIPEITTAFSLSVIIGVLTVTVLASLLSPKGRAQAAVNNAHHEARAYLEMTYRSFEEQRDAMYEKMLAHEKIVDGLPAKYEDIVVAEHSVRELLADAHRVHEARLAFNERGERSDEQPDGLLVTHPDGTVATDPGGTVITLAEEKELRETKEAKRRAREQARAEHAEARRG
;
A
#
# COMPACT_ATOMS: atom_id res chain seq x y z
N MET A 1 -12.72 33.21 -18.55
CA MET A 1 -11.63 34.17 -18.26
C MET A 1 -10.32 33.42 -18.29
N THR A 2 -9.29 33.91 -18.96
CA THR A 2 -7.99 33.22 -19.07
C THR A 2 -7.15 33.51 -17.83
N VAL A 3 -6.78 32.46 -17.09
CA VAL A 3 -5.90 32.57 -15.91
C VAL A 3 -4.50 32.99 -16.36
N SER A 4 -3.89 33.94 -15.65
CA SER A 4 -2.57 34.48 -15.99
C SER A 4 -1.50 33.38 -16.07
N PRO A 5 -0.58 33.42 -17.06
CA PRO A 5 0.54 32.48 -17.15
C PRO A 5 1.41 32.43 -15.89
N LEU A 6 1.50 33.53 -15.14
CA LEU A 6 2.21 33.57 -13.87
C LEU A 6 1.57 32.64 -12.83
N ILE A 7 0.23 32.66 -12.72
CA ILE A 7 -0.52 31.84 -11.77
C ILE A 7 -0.36 30.36 -12.13
N TRP A 8 -0.41 30.04 -13.44
CA TRP A 8 -0.09 28.71 -13.95
C TRP A 8 1.32 28.27 -13.54
N ALA A 9 2.34 29.10 -13.79
CA ALA A 9 3.72 28.77 -13.45
C ALA A 9 3.90 28.52 -11.94
N VAL A 10 3.34 29.40 -11.10
CA VAL A 10 3.38 29.22 -9.63
C VAL A 10 2.68 27.94 -9.21
N THR A 11 1.50 27.65 -9.77
CA THR A 11 0.73 26.44 -9.45
C THR A 11 1.51 25.18 -9.83
N ILE A 12 2.10 25.14 -11.03
CA ILE A 12 2.92 24.01 -11.48
C ILE A 12 4.13 23.82 -10.57
N ILE A 13 4.82 24.91 -10.18
CA ILE A 13 5.96 24.83 -9.25
C ILE A 13 5.53 24.26 -7.89
N VAL A 14 4.38 24.69 -7.36
CA VAL A 14 3.83 24.15 -6.11
C VAL A 14 3.51 22.67 -6.24
N VAL A 15 2.84 22.26 -7.31
CA VAL A 15 2.51 20.85 -7.59
C VAL A 15 3.77 20.00 -7.70
N LEU A 16 4.75 20.43 -8.48
CA LEU A 16 6.03 19.74 -8.63
C LEU A 16 6.78 19.66 -7.30
N GLY A 17 6.72 20.73 -6.48
CA GLY A 17 7.27 20.74 -5.13
C GLY A 17 6.59 19.72 -4.21
N LEU A 18 5.26 19.61 -4.26
CA LEU A 18 4.49 18.62 -3.49
C LEU A 18 4.79 17.19 -3.94
N LEU A 19 4.93 16.94 -5.24
CA LEU A 19 5.32 15.63 -5.79
C LEU A 19 6.77 15.27 -5.43
N ALA A 20 7.69 16.23 -5.52
CA ALA A 20 9.07 16.03 -5.09
C ALA A 20 9.16 15.74 -3.59
N PHE A 21 8.35 16.43 -2.78
CA PHE A 21 8.22 16.15 -1.35
C PHE A 21 7.68 14.73 -1.09
N ASP A 22 6.62 14.32 -1.79
CA ASP A 22 6.04 12.98 -1.69
C ASP A 22 7.06 11.88 -2.06
N TYR A 23 7.90 12.12 -3.07
CA TYR A 23 9.00 11.23 -3.46
C TYR A 23 10.13 11.18 -2.41
N ILE A 24 10.70 12.33 -2.04
CA ILE A 24 11.90 12.42 -1.21
C ILE A 24 11.65 11.87 0.20
N PHE A 25 10.52 12.23 0.81
CA PHE A 25 10.27 11.90 2.21
C PHE A 25 9.71 10.50 2.42
N HIS A 26 9.02 9.93 1.43
CA HIS A 26 8.27 8.69 1.65
C HIS A 26 8.70 7.54 0.74
N VAL A 27 9.36 7.78 -0.40
CA VAL A 27 9.81 6.70 -1.30
C VAL A 27 11.31 6.43 -1.18
N ARG A 28 12.11 7.41 -0.76
CA ARG A 28 13.57 7.26 -0.65
C ARG A 28 13.98 6.16 0.34
N LYS A 29 13.14 5.83 1.32
CA LYS A 29 13.28 4.66 2.18
C LYS A 29 11.99 3.85 2.08
N ALA A 30 12.06 2.66 1.51
CA ALA A 30 10.93 1.74 1.49
C ALA A 30 10.59 1.40 2.94
N HIS A 31 9.37 1.73 3.35
CA HIS A 31 8.84 1.42 4.68
C HIS A 31 7.33 1.20 4.53
N ILE A 32 6.75 0.29 5.30
CA ILE A 32 5.31 0.06 5.25
C ILE A 32 4.65 1.12 6.13
N PRO A 33 3.83 2.05 5.59
CA PRO A 33 3.22 3.11 6.39
C PRO A 33 2.24 2.50 7.38
N THR A 34 2.26 3.00 8.61
CA THR A 34 1.24 2.60 9.58
C THR A 34 -0.11 3.20 9.20
N LEU A 35 -1.23 2.56 9.57
CA LEU A 35 -2.58 3.10 9.36
C LEU A 35 -2.74 4.55 9.88
N ARG A 36 -2.14 4.84 11.04
CA ARG A 36 -2.16 6.18 11.64
C ARG A 36 -1.41 7.19 10.79
N GLU A 37 -0.22 6.82 10.31
CA GLU A 37 0.58 7.66 9.43
C GLU A 37 -0.15 7.92 8.11
N ALA A 38 -0.67 6.87 7.46
CA ALA A 38 -1.46 6.98 6.23
C ALA A 38 -2.67 7.91 6.41
N ALA A 39 -3.41 7.80 7.52
CA ALA A 39 -4.54 8.67 7.83
C ALA A 39 -4.12 10.14 8.01
N VAL A 40 -3.05 10.40 8.76
CA VAL A 40 -2.55 11.77 9.01
C VAL A 40 -2.11 12.43 7.70
N TRP A 41 -1.32 11.73 6.90
CA TRP A 41 -0.87 12.27 5.62
C TRP A 41 -2.03 12.43 4.63
N SER A 42 -2.96 11.49 4.58
CA SER A 42 -4.18 11.62 3.76
C SER A 42 -4.96 12.87 4.15
N ALA A 43 -5.20 13.09 5.45
CA ALA A 43 -5.86 14.29 5.96
C ALA A 43 -5.08 15.58 5.63
N LEU A 44 -3.75 15.54 5.68
CA LEU A 44 -2.90 16.68 5.30
C LEU A 44 -3.08 17.04 3.82
N TYR A 45 -3.00 16.07 2.91
CA TYR A 45 -3.18 16.33 1.47
C TYR A 45 -4.59 16.80 1.12
N VAL A 46 -5.62 16.25 1.77
CA VAL A 46 -6.99 16.77 1.67
C VAL A 46 -7.04 18.22 2.18
N GLY A 47 -6.42 18.51 3.33
CA GLY A 47 -6.34 19.87 3.88
C GLY A 47 -5.66 20.86 2.94
N ILE A 48 -4.57 20.46 2.27
CA ILE A 48 -3.88 21.27 1.26
C ILE A 48 -4.81 21.57 0.08
N ALA A 49 -5.54 20.57 -0.42
CA ALA A 49 -6.50 20.77 -1.52
C ALA A 49 -7.65 21.70 -1.12
N LEU A 50 -8.21 21.52 0.09
CA LEU A 50 -9.26 22.40 0.59
C LEU A 50 -8.76 23.84 0.79
N ALA A 51 -7.54 24.02 1.31
CA ALA A 51 -6.92 25.34 1.45
C ALA A 51 -6.71 26.00 0.07
N PHE A 52 -6.27 25.24 -0.93
CA PHE A 52 -6.18 25.73 -2.30
C PHE A 52 -7.55 26.15 -2.85
N GLY A 53 -8.61 25.36 -2.61
CA GLY A 53 -9.97 25.73 -2.99
C GLY A 53 -10.47 27.03 -2.34
N VAL A 54 -10.13 27.26 -1.07
CA VAL A 54 -10.40 28.54 -0.40
C VAL A 54 -9.64 29.69 -1.06
N LEU A 55 -8.37 29.49 -1.46
CA LEU A 55 -7.62 30.50 -2.21
C LEU A 55 -8.28 30.80 -3.56
N VAL A 56 -8.74 29.77 -4.28
CA VAL A 56 -9.49 29.96 -5.54
C VAL A 56 -10.79 30.72 -5.29
N LEU A 57 -11.51 30.43 -4.21
CA LEU A 57 -12.74 31.13 -3.86
C LEU A 57 -12.49 32.62 -3.54
N VAL A 58 -11.42 32.93 -2.80
CA VAL A 58 -11.08 34.30 -2.39
C VAL A 58 -10.54 35.13 -3.57
N PHE A 59 -9.65 34.55 -4.38
CA PHE A 59 -8.95 35.29 -5.44
C PHE A 59 -9.58 35.13 -6.83
N GLY A 60 -10.22 33.99 -7.10
CA GLY A 60 -10.91 33.68 -8.35
C GLY A 60 -12.43 33.93 -8.31
N GLY A 61 -12.98 34.21 -7.13
CA GLY A 61 -14.41 34.48 -6.93
C GLY A 61 -15.24 33.23 -6.65
N VAL A 62 -16.52 33.45 -6.31
CA VAL A 62 -17.44 32.38 -5.88
C VAL A 62 -17.68 31.34 -6.98
N ASP A 63 -17.80 31.76 -8.24
CA ASP A 63 -18.05 30.84 -9.36
C ASP A 63 -16.88 29.87 -9.54
N MET A 64 -15.65 30.38 -9.69
CA MET A 64 -14.45 29.54 -9.83
C MET A 64 -14.18 28.68 -8.58
N GLY A 65 -14.45 29.21 -7.38
CA GLY A 65 -14.31 28.44 -6.13
C GLY A 65 -15.30 27.27 -6.08
N THR A 66 -16.56 27.50 -6.46
CA THR A 66 -17.59 26.46 -6.48
C THR A 66 -17.28 25.40 -7.53
N GLU A 67 -16.87 25.82 -8.73
CA GLU A 67 -16.39 24.92 -9.79
C GLU A 67 -15.19 24.07 -9.33
N TYR A 68 -14.23 24.67 -8.61
CA TYR A 68 -13.10 23.93 -8.04
C TYR A 68 -13.55 22.88 -7.03
N PHE A 69 -14.41 23.23 -6.07
CA PHE A 69 -14.85 22.26 -5.07
C PHE A 69 -15.69 21.15 -5.69
N ALA A 70 -16.58 21.48 -6.63
CA ALA A 70 -17.37 20.49 -7.37
C ALA A 70 -16.47 19.56 -8.18
N GLY A 71 -15.52 20.11 -8.94
CA GLY A 71 -14.53 19.36 -9.70
C GLY A 71 -13.63 18.50 -8.81
N TYR A 72 -13.11 19.06 -7.71
CA TYR A 72 -12.24 18.35 -6.77
C TYR A 72 -12.95 17.15 -6.13
N VAL A 73 -14.17 17.33 -5.62
CA VAL A 73 -14.94 16.24 -5.02
C VAL A 73 -15.25 15.16 -6.05
N THR A 74 -15.61 15.56 -7.27
CA THR A 74 -15.92 14.63 -8.37
C THR A 74 -14.68 13.84 -8.78
N GLU A 75 -13.56 14.51 -9.02
CA GLU A 75 -12.28 13.86 -9.35
C GLU A 75 -11.75 13.01 -8.19
N LYS A 76 -11.95 13.45 -6.94
CA LYS A 76 -11.53 12.68 -5.75
C LYS A 76 -12.35 11.40 -5.65
N ALA A 77 -13.67 11.49 -5.80
CA ALA A 77 -14.58 10.36 -5.82
C ALA A 77 -14.20 9.35 -6.92
N LEU A 78 -13.95 9.81 -8.14
CA LEU A 78 -13.48 8.99 -9.26
C LEU A 78 -12.10 8.37 -8.99
N SER A 79 -11.17 9.13 -8.39
CA SER A 79 -9.84 8.62 -8.05
C SER A 79 -9.86 7.54 -6.96
N VAL A 80 -10.81 7.62 -6.00
CA VAL A 80 -11.02 6.55 -5.00
C VAL A 80 -11.58 5.29 -5.66
N ASP A 81 -12.48 5.42 -6.64
CA ASP A 81 -12.96 4.28 -7.46
C ASP A 81 -11.76 3.58 -8.14
N ASN A 82 -10.84 4.38 -8.72
CA ASN A 82 -9.64 3.87 -9.40
C ASN A 82 -8.65 3.13 -8.48
N LEU A 83 -8.60 3.50 -7.19
CA LEU A 83 -7.73 2.82 -6.22
C LEU A 83 -8.06 1.35 -6.02
N PHE A 84 -9.34 0.97 -6.16
CA PHE A 84 -9.73 -0.44 -6.05
C PHE A 84 -9.12 -1.27 -7.16
N VAL A 85 -9.08 -0.74 -8.38
CA VAL A 85 -8.43 -1.44 -9.48
C VAL A 85 -6.91 -1.47 -9.29
N PHE A 86 -6.30 -0.44 -8.68
CA PHE A 86 -4.87 -0.49 -8.34
C PHE A 86 -4.57 -1.58 -7.31
N LEU A 87 -5.38 -1.69 -6.24
CA LEU A 87 -5.27 -2.77 -5.23
C LEU A 87 -5.32 -4.15 -5.90
N ILE A 88 -6.22 -4.32 -6.85
CA ILE A 88 -6.42 -5.59 -7.56
C ILE A 88 -5.23 -5.91 -8.47
N ILE A 89 -4.73 -4.92 -9.23
CA ILE A 89 -3.54 -5.12 -10.07
C ILE A 89 -2.34 -5.48 -9.19
N ILE A 90 -2.12 -4.76 -8.11
CA ILE A 90 -0.98 -5.01 -7.20
C ILE A 90 -1.11 -6.39 -6.54
N ALA A 91 -2.30 -6.75 -6.06
CA ALA A 91 -2.56 -8.06 -5.46
C ALA A 91 -2.45 -9.20 -6.50
N GLY A 92 -2.97 -9.02 -7.70
CA GLY A 92 -2.95 -10.04 -8.77
C GLY A 92 -1.57 -10.30 -9.37
N PHE A 93 -0.63 -9.38 -9.16
CA PHE A 93 0.79 -9.56 -9.46
C PHE A 93 1.62 -9.95 -8.22
N SER A 94 0.99 -10.10 -7.05
CA SER A 94 1.65 -10.40 -5.78
C SER A 94 2.83 -9.47 -5.49
N VAL A 95 2.67 -8.16 -5.74
CA VAL A 95 3.75 -7.19 -5.56
C VAL A 95 4.16 -7.12 -4.09
N PRO A 96 5.46 -7.30 -3.77
CA PRO A 96 5.96 -7.17 -2.41
C PRO A 96 5.58 -5.84 -1.76
N ARG A 97 5.16 -5.87 -0.49
CA ARG A 97 4.64 -4.68 0.23
C ARG A 97 5.59 -3.49 0.22
N GLU A 98 6.89 -3.73 0.27
CA GLU A 98 7.93 -2.71 0.22
C GLU A 98 8.01 -1.96 -1.11
N ASP A 99 7.65 -2.62 -2.21
CA ASP A 99 7.71 -2.05 -3.56
C ASP A 99 6.41 -1.38 -3.98
N GLN A 100 5.27 -1.70 -3.33
CA GLN A 100 3.95 -1.10 -3.60
C GLN A 100 4.00 0.44 -3.64
N GLN A 101 4.78 1.06 -2.75
CA GLN A 101 4.96 2.52 -2.69
C GLN A 101 5.50 3.10 -4.00
N LYS A 102 6.47 2.42 -4.61
CA LYS A 102 7.12 2.87 -5.85
C LYS A 102 6.17 2.73 -7.03
N VAL A 103 5.42 1.64 -7.07
CA VAL A 103 4.39 1.42 -8.10
C VAL A 103 3.33 2.52 -8.06
N LEU A 104 2.83 2.81 -6.86
CA LEU A 104 1.78 3.81 -6.66
C LEU A 104 2.29 5.21 -6.99
N LEU A 105 3.51 5.55 -6.57
CA LEU A 105 4.09 6.84 -6.93
C LEU A 105 4.26 6.97 -8.45
N PHE A 106 4.78 5.94 -9.11
CA PHE A 106 4.88 5.93 -10.57
C PHE A 106 3.50 6.10 -11.20
N GLY A 107 2.52 5.32 -10.76
CA GLY A 107 1.14 5.38 -11.23
C GLY A 107 0.53 6.77 -11.09
N ILE A 108 0.66 7.41 -9.92
CA ILE A 108 0.16 8.77 -9.64
C ILE A 108 0.90 9.81 -10.48
N THR A 109 2.23 9.70 -10.58
CA THR A 109 3.04 10.63 -11.38
C THR A 109 2.66 10.54 -12.85
N PHE A 110 2.56 9.32 -13.36
CA PHE A 110 2.12 9.05 -14.72
C PHE A 110 0.70 9.53 -14.95
N ALA A 111 -0.23 9.28 -14.02
CA ALA A 111 -1.62 9.72 -14.07
C ALA A 111 -1.72 11.25 -14.20
N ILE A 112 -0.98 11.98 -13.36
CA ILE A 112 -0.93 13.45 -13.44
C ILE A 112 -0.44 13.89 -14.82
N ILE A 113 0.62 13.28 -15.36
CA ILE A 113 1.16 13.62 -16.68
C ILE A 113 0.14 13.31 -17.79
N ALA A 114 -0.41 12.10 -17.79
CA ALA A 114 -1.37 11.63 -18.78
C ALA A 114 -2.63 12.50 -18.79
N ARG A 115 -3.22 12.75 -17.61
CA ARG A 115 -4.39 13.62 -17.46
C ARG A 115 -4.09 15.05 -17.88
N SER A 116 -2.95 15.61 -17.48
CA SER A 116 -2.55 16.96 -17.91
C SER A 116 -2.42 17.04 -19.44
N GLY A 117 -1.86 16.00 -20.06
CA GLY A 117 -1.79 15.87 -21.51
C GLY A 117 -3.17 15.84 -22.16
N MET A 118 -4.08 14.98 -21.68
CA MET A 118 -5.45 14.90 -22.19
C MET A 118 -6.25 16.19 -21.99
N ILE A 119 -6.09 16.85 -20.84
CA ILE A 119 -6.70 18.16 -20.56
C ILE A 119 -6.18 19.22 -21.55
N ALA A 120 -4.89 19.20 -21.86
CA ALA A 120 -4.27 20.11 -22.83
C ALA A 120 -4.69 19.83 -24.28
N LEU A 121 -4.87 18.55 -24.63
CA LEU A 121 -5.41 18.14 -25.94
C LEU A 121 -6.90 18.46 -26.09
N GLY A 122 -7.62 18.56 -24.96
CA GLY A 122 -9.05 18.87 -24.89
C GLY A 122 -9.93 17.62 -25.05
N ALA A 123 -11.21 17.75 -24.65
CA ALA A 123 -12.17 16.63 -24.63
C ALA A 123 -12.35 15.95 -26.00
N ALA A 124 -12.22 16.69 -27.11
CA ALA A 124 -12.38 16.16 -28.46
C ALA A 124 -11.34 15.10 -28.88
N ALA A 125 -10.25 14.93 -28.13
CA ALA A 125 -9.26 13.89 -28.40
C ALA A 125 -9.67 12.49 -27.92
N ILE A 126 -10.74 12.38 -27.13
CA ILE A 126 -11.08 11.19 -26.33
C ILE A 126 -12.16 10.32 -27.01
N ASP A 127 -12.97 10.86 -27.91
CA ASP A 127 -14.18 10.22 -28.45
C ASP A 127 -13.94 8.87 -29.17
N ASN A 128 -12.73 8.55 -29.64
CA ASN A 128 -12.46 7.32 -30.41
C ASN A 128 -11.97 6.11 -29.58
N PHE A 129 -12.03 6.15 -28.25
CA PHE A 129 -11.43 5.13 -27.38
C PHE A 129 -12.43 4.19 -26.67
N SER A 130 -13.72 4.20 -27.03
CA SER A 130 -14.75 3.41 -26.35
C SER A 130 -14.49 1.89 -26.39
N TRP A 131 -13.83 1.39 -27.43
CA TRP A 131 -13.45 -0.03 -27.56
C TRP A 131 -12.56 -0.53 -26.41
N ALA A 132 -11.76 0.35 -25.81
CA ALA A 132 -10.83 0.00 -24.76
C ALA A 132 -11.55 -0.35 -23.44
N PHE A 133 -12.71 0.26 -23.20
CA PHE A 133 -13.56 -0.06 -22.05
C PHE A 133 -14.14 -1.48 -22.13
N TYR A 134 -14.50 -1.98 -23.32
CA TYR A 134 -14.94 -3.37 -23.49
C TYR A 134 -13.84 -4.36 -23.13
N LEU A 135 -12.62 -4.12 -23.64
CA LEU A 135 -11.47 -4.99 -23.38
C LEU A 135 -11.18 -5.06 -21.88
N PHE A 136 -11.12 -3.91 -21.22
CA PHE A 136 -10.80 -3.84 -19.79
C PHE A 136 -11.93 -4.40 -18.93
N GLY A 137 -13.19 -4.06 -19.22
CA GLY A 137 -14.36 -4.64 -18.55
C GLY A 137 -14.38 -6.17 -18.62
N ALA A 138 -14.03 -6.75 -19.78
CA ALA A 138 -13.92 -8.20 -19.93
C ALA A 138 -12.77 -8.80 -19.08
N ILE A 139 -11.60 -8.14 -19.04
CA ILE A 139 -10.47 -8.57 -18.20
C ILE A 139 -10.84 -8.54 -16.72
N LEU A 140 -11.52 -7.48 -16.26
CA LEU A 140 -11.99 -7.35 -14.88
C LEU A 140 -13.00 -8.45 -14.53
N LEU A 141 -14.03 -8.65 -15.35
CA LEU A 141 -15.02 -9.71 -15.16
C LEU A 141 -14.39 -11.10 -15.09
N TYR A 142 -13.47 -11.39 -16.01
CA TYR A 142 -12.73 -12.65 -15.99
C TYR A 142 -11.95 -12.82 -14.67
N THR A 143 -11.28 -11.76 -14.22
CA THR A 143 -10.43 -11.79 -13.03
C THR A 143 -11.28 -11.96 -11.76
N ALA A 144 -12.46 -11.32 -11.69
CA ALA A 144 -13.43 -11.52 -10.62
C ALA A 144 -13.87 -12.99 -10.52
N ILE A 145 -14.22 -13.59 -11.66
CA ILE A 145 -14.63 -15.00 -11.72
C ILE A 145 -13.47 -15.91 -11.30
N LYS A 146 -12.26 -15.67 -11.81
CA LYS A 146 -11.07 -16.44 -11.44
C LYS A 146 -10.80 -16.37 -9.93
N MET A 147 -10.82 -15.16 -9.34
CA MET A 147 -10.59 -14.98 -7.91
C MET A 147 -11.58 -15.77 -7.04
N ILE A 148 -12.87 -15.80 -7.41
CA ILE A 148 -13.87 -16.59 -6.69
C ILE A 148 -13.60 -18.09 -6.86
N VAL A 149 -13.27 -18.53 -8.07
CA VAL A 149 -13.00 -19.94 -8.36
C VAL A 149 -11.77 -20.45 -7.61
N ASP A 150 -10.72 -19.65 -7.51
CA ASP A 150 -9.49 -20.01 -6.80
C ASP A 150 -9.73 -20.07 -5.28
N GLU A 151 -10.54 -19.15 -4.74
CA GLU A 151 -10.93 -19.15 -3.32
C GLU A 151 -11.86 -20.35 -2.95
N LEU A 152 -12.66 -20.84 -3.90
CA LEU A 152 -13.53 -22.01 -3.69
C LEU A 152 -12.79 -23.36 -3.81
N LYS A 153 -11.57 -23.37 -4.37
CA LYS A 153 -10.73 -24.56 -4.46
C LYS A 153 -9.82 -24.61 -3.25
N GLU A 154 -10.20 -25.40 -2.25
CA GLU A 154 -9.48 -25.55 -0.96
C GLU A 154 -8.00 -26.02 -1.11
N ASP A 155 -7.57 -26.50 -2.30
CA ASP A 155 -6.22 -27.04 -2.55
C ASP A 155 -5.29 -26.14 -3.42
N SER A 156 -5.70 -24.94 -3.83
CA SER A 156 -4.86 -24.10 -4.71
C SER A 156 -4.07 -23.02 -3.98
N HIS A 157 -3.01 -23.41 -3.28
CA HIS A 157 -1.95 -22.48 -2.84
C HIS A 157 -0.85 -22.24 -3.91
N GLY A 158 -1.09 -22.58 -5.18
CA GLY A 158 0.01 -22.73 -6.13
C GLY A 158 0.12 -21.78 -7.33
N ASP A 159 -0.93 -21.11 -7.79
CA ASP A 159 -0.83 -20.40 -9.09
C ASP A 159 -1.85 -19.27 -9.26
N SER A 160 -1.67 -18.23 -8.45
CA SER A 160 -2.43 -16.98 -8.51
C SER A 160 -1.91 -16.01 -9.59
N GLU A 161 -1.28 -16.50 -10.68
CA GLU A 161 -0.94 -15.61 -11.79
C GLU A 161 -2.20 -15.04 -12.44
N GLY A 162 -2.43 -13.73 -12.30
CA GLY A 162 -3.51 -13.03 -12.99
C GLY A 162 -3.40 -13.18 -14.53
N VAL A 163 -4.52 -13.23 -15.24
CA VAL A 163 -4.50 -13.41 -16.71
C VAL A 163 -3.81 -12.26 -17.44
N PHE A 164 -3.85 -11.05 -16.90
CA PHE A 164 -3.09 -9.93 -17.44
C PHE A 164 -1.57 -10.20 -17.37
N VAL A 165 -1.08 -10.83 -16.29
CA VAL A 165 0.32 -11.27 -16.17
C VAL A 165 0.66 -12.27 -17.26
N ARG A 166 -0.17 -13.29 -17.46
CA ARG A 166 0.05 -14.31 -18.51
C ARG A 166 -0.01 -13.73 -19.91
N LEU A 167 -0.92 -12.80 -20.18
CA LEU A 167 -1.07 -12.17 -21.49
C LEU A 167 0.14 -11.28 -21.81
N VAL A 168 0.64 -10.54 -20.82
CA VAL A 168 1.81 -9.67 -20.99
C VAL A 168 3.11 -10.50 -21.06
N LYS A 169 3.29 -11.52 -20.22
CA LYS A 169 4.41 -12.48 -20.31
C LYS A 169 4.46 -13.22 -21.66
N LYS A 170 3.31 -13.43 -22.31
CA LYS A 170 3.23 -14.05 -23.64
C LYS A 170 3.75 -13.14 -24.76
N VAL A 171 3.73 -11.82 -24.56
CA VAL A 171 4.12 -10.81 -25.57
C VAL A 171 5.49 -10.21 -25.25
N LEU A 172 5.87 -10.11 -23.96
CA LEU A 172 7.10 -9.51 -23.49
C LEU A 172 7.93 -10.53 -22.69
N PRO A 173 9.24 -10.71 -23.00
CA PRO A 173 10.12 -11.57 -22.22
C PRO A 173 10.33 -10.95 -20.83
N ALA A 174 9.60 -11.47 -19.85
CA ALA A 174 9.66 -11.03 -18.45
C ALA A 174 10.04 -12.20 -17.53
N THR A 175 10.75 -11.89 -16.44
CA THR A 175 11.11 -12.89 -15.42
C THR A 175 9.91 -13.26 -14.55
N ASP A 176 9.99 -14.43 -13.91
CA ASP A 176 8.98 -14.86 -12.95
C ASP A 176 9.22 -14.26 -11.55
N GLU A 177 10.47 -13.99 -11.21
CA GLU A 177 10.87 -13.43 -9.91
C GLU A 177 11.01 -11.91 -9.93
N TYR A 178 10.67 -11.30 -8.79
CA TYR A 178 10.96 -9.90 -8.49
C TYR A 178 12.44 -9.73 -8.13
N ASP A 179 13.09 -8.72 -8.70
CA ASP A 179 14.47 -8.29 -8.35
C ASP A 179 14.39 -6.91 -7.68
N GLY A 180 13.71 -6.88 -6.53
CA GLY A 180 13.33 -5.65 -5.82
C GLY A 180 12.60 -4.65 -6.73
N ASP A 181 13.05 -3.39 -6.71
CA ASP A 181 12.47 -2.29 -7.47
C ASP A 181 13.03 -2.12 -8.90
N LYS A 182 13.89 -3.04 -9.35
CA LYS A 182 14.48 -2.93 -10.68
C LYS A 182 13.43 -3.15 -11.75
N LEU A 183 13.48 -2.34 -12.81
CA LEU A 183 12.58 -2.46 -13.97
C LEU A 183 13.07 -3.47 -15.02
N PHE A 184 14.37 -3.74 -14.99
CA PHE A 184 15.04 -4.68 -15.87
C PHE A 184 16.02 -5.51 -15.05
N THR A 185 16.08 -6.80 -15.35
CA THR A 185 17.10 -7.68 -14.80
C THR A 185 17.78 -8.46 -15.91
N ILE A 186 18.87 -9.16 -15.57
CA ILE A 186 19.61 -9.99 -16.51
C ILE A 186 19.36 -11.44 -16.11
N GLU A 187 18.61 -12.14 -16.96
CA GLU A 187 18.35 -13.57 -16.80
C GLU A 187 18.95 -14.30 -18.00
N ASN A 188 19.73 -15.36 -17.74
CA ASN A 188 20.41 -16.14 -18.79
C ASN A 188 21.24 -15.28 -19.77
N GLY A 189 21.88 -14.21 -19.27
CA GLY A 189 22.72 -13.30 -20.06
C GLY A 189 21.95 -12.36 -20.99
N LYS A 190 20.62 -12.32 -20.92
CA LYS A 190 19.76 -11.40 -21.69
C LYS A 190 19.05 -10.42 -20.76
N ARG A 191 18.94 -9.17 -21.18
CA ARG A 191 18.16 -8.16 -20.46
C ARG A 191 16.67 -8.43 -20.68
N VAL A 192 15.95 -8.66 -19.59
CA VAL A 192 14.53 -9.04 -19.54
C VAL A 192 13.77 -8.07 -18.66
N LEU A 193 12.46 -7.95 -18.87
CA LEU A 193 11.61 -7.10 -18.04
C LEU A 193 11.35 -7.78 -16.69
N THR A 194 11.31 -7.02 -15.61
CA THR A 194 10.83 -7.55 -14.33
C THR A 194 9.30 -7.48 -14.27
N PRO A 195 8.65 -8.31 -13.43
CA PRO A 195 7.22 -8.15 -13.12
C PRO A 195 6.85 -6.73 -12.70
N MET A 196 7.79 -6.02 -12.06
CA MET A 196 7.57 -4.65 -11.59
C MET A 196 7.22 -3.68 -12.74
N LEU A 197 7.94 -3.76 -13.86
CA LEU A 197 7.65 -2.90 -15.01
C LEU A 197 6.28 -3.23 -15.63
N LEU A 198 5.86 -4.50 -15.60
CA LEU A 198 4.55 -4.90 -16.12
C LEU A 198 3.41 -4.33 -15.29
N VAL A 199 3.53 -4.37 -13.97
CA VAL A 199 2.55 -3.76 -13.04
C VAL A 199 2.46 -2.26 -13.27
N MET A 200 3.60 -1.57 -13.40
CA MET A 200 3.64 -0.13 -13.67
C MET A 200 2.91 0.24 -14.97
N ILE A 201 3.14 -0.54 -16.04
CA ILE A 201 2.43 -0.37 -17.30
C ILE A 201 0.93 -0.62 -17.11
N ALA A 202 0.53 -1.66 -16.38
CA ALA A 202 -0.86 -2.00 -16.12
C ALA A 202 -1.59 -0.86 -15.39
N ILE A 203 -0.99 -0.31 -14.34
CA ILE A 203 -1.53 0.81 -13.57
C ILE A 203 -1.64 2.06 -14.46
N GLY A 204 -0.58 2.39 -15.20
CA GLY A 204 -0.60 3.55 -16.10
C GLY A 204 -1.65 3.45 -17.21
N ALA A 205 -1.77 2.28 -17.83
CA ALA A 205 -2.79 2.03 -18.85
C ALA A 205 -4.21 2.14 -18.26
N THR A 206 -4.42 1.57 -17.07
CA THR A 206 -5.70 1.64 -16.36
C THR A 206 -6.09 3.08 -16.02
N ASP A 207 -5.15 3.92 -15.55
CA ASP A 207 -5.46 5.32 -15.28
C ASP A 207 -5.83 6.11 -16.53
N ILE A 208 -5.15 5.87 -17.67
CA ILE A 208 -5.54 6.48 -18.95
C ILE A 208 -6.99 6.14 -19.28
N LEU A 209 -7.40 4.87 -19.11
CA LEU A 209 -8.78 4.45 -19.36
C LEU A 209 -9.77 5.16 -18.43
N PHE A 210 -9.44 5.28 -17.14
CA PHE A 210 -10.31 5.99 -16.20
C PHE A 210 -10.39 7.48 -16.47
N ALA A 211 -9.33 8.07 -17.01
CA ALA A 211 -9.35 9.47 -17.42
C ALA A 211 -10.28 9.72 -18.61
N LEU A 212 -10.59 8.71 -19.43
CA LEU A 212 -11.56 8.84 -20.53
C LEU A 212 -12.98 9.11 -20.01
N ASP A 213 -13.33 8.62 -18.81
CA ASP A 213 -14.62 8.92 -18.15
C ASP A 213 -14.50 10.20 -17.29
N SER A 214 -13.39 10.34 -16.55
CA SER A 214 -13.24 11.45 -15.61
C SER A 214 -13.04 12.81 -16.26
N ILE A 215 -12.36 12.89 -17.42
CA ILE A 215 -12.08 14.15 -18.11
C ILE A 215 -13.34 14.77 -18.70
N PRO A 216 -14.17 14.05 -19.48
CA PRO A 216 -15.47 14.58 -19.92
C PRO A 216 -16.36 14.99 -18.74
N ALA A 217 -16.37 14.20 -17.66
CA ALA A 217 -17.17 14.50 -16.47
C ALA A 217 -16.79 15.85 -15.84
N ILE A 218 -15.49 16.12 -15.64
CA ILE A 218 -15.06 17.41 -15.06
C ILE A 218 -15.22 18.57 -16.04
N PHE A 219 -15.03 18.37 -17.35
CA PHE A 219 -15.34 19.39 -18.35
C PHE A 219 -16.85 19.70 -18.39
N GLY A 220 -17.71 18.73 -18.06
CA GLY A 220 -19.14 18.94 -17.86
C GLY A 220 -19.48 19.88 -16.70
N LEU A 221 -18.61 19.99 -15.69
CA LEU A 221 -18.76 20.88 -14.54
C LEU A 221 -18.16 22.27 -14.79
N THR A 222 -17.02 22.34 -15.48
CA THR A 222 -16.36 23.61 -15.77
C THR A 222 -15.60 23.56 -17.08
N GLN A 223 -15.69 24.65 -17.84
CA GLN A 223 -14.91 24.86 -19.06
C GLN A 223 -13.57 25.54 -18.77
N ASN A 224 -13.28 25.86 -17.51
CA ASN A 224 -12.03 26.49 -17.12
C ASN A 224 -10.93 25.43 -16.96
N THR A 225 -10.07 25.30 -17.97
CA THR A 225 -8.96 24.34 -18.00
C THR A 225 -8.02 24.45 -16.79
N TYR A 226 -7.88 25.63 -16.19
CA TYR A 226 -7.11 25.78 -14.95
C TYR A 226 -7.78 25.08 -13.76
N ILE A 227 -9.10 25.21 -13.65
CA ILE A 227 -9.86 24.52 -12.59
C ILE A 227 -9.86 23.02 -12.83
N VAL A 228 -10.07 22.58 -14.09
CA VAL A 228 -9.97 21.17 -14.47
C VAL A 228 -8.61 20.59 -14.05
N PHE A 229 -7.51 21.21 -14.49
CA PHE A 229 -6.16 20.77 -14.14
C PHE A 229 -5.91 20.74 -12.63
N THR A 230 -6.24 21.82 -11.93
CA THR A 230 -5.95 21.91 -10.49
C THR A 230 -6.80 20.94 -9.68
N ALA A 231 -8.10 20.81 -9.96
CA ALA A 231 -8.96 19.83 -9.30
C ALA A 231 -8.46 18.40 -9.50
N THR A 232 -8.08 18.03 -10.73
CA THR A 232 -7.51 16.71 -11.04
C THR A 232 -6.19 16.45 -10.34
N VAL A 233 -5.26 17.41 -10.34
CA VAL A 233 -3.97 17.22 -9.67
C VAL A 233 -4.14 17.09 -8.16
N PHE A 234 -4.88 18.02 -7.53
CA PHE A 234 -5.09 17.99 -6.08
C PHE A 234 -5.91 16.78 -5.62
N SER A 235 -6.78 16.22 -6.46
CA SER A 235 -7.52 15.00 -6.13
C SER A 235 -6.62 13.75 -6.11
N LEU A 236 -5.63 13.70 -7.00
CA LEU A 236 -4.61 12.64 -7.06
C LEU A 236 -3.54 12.77 -5.98
N LEU A 237 -3.32 13.97 -5.44
CA LEU A 237 -2.47 14.12 -4.26
C LEU A 237 -3.07 13.40 -3.03
N GLY A 238 -2.23 12.70 -2.28
CA GLY A 238 -2.65 11.89 -1.14
C GLY A 238 -3.25 10.52 -1.50
N LEU A 239 -3.32 10.16 -2.79
CA LEU A 239 -3.93 8.91 -3.24
C LEU A 239 -3.15 7.68 -2.75
N ARG A 240 -1.82 7.76 -2.73
CA ARG A 240 -0.95 6.71 -2.18
C ARG A 240 -1.26 6.42 -0.71
N GLN A 241 -1.46 7.48 0.08
CA GLN A 241 -1.77 7.37 1.50
C GLN A 241 -3.16 6.77 1.71
N LEU A 242 -4.11 7.13 0.84
CA LEU A 242 -5.43 6.50 0.84
C LEU A 242 -5.35 5.02 0.45
N TYR A 243 -4.49 4.65 -0.50
CA TYR A 243 -4.22 3.24 -0.81
C TYR A 243 -3.75 2.49 0.43
N PHE A 244 -2.74 2.97 1.15
CA PHE A 244 -2.23 2.26 2.35
C PHE A 244 -3.23 2.25 3.50
N LEU A 245 -4.09 3.28 3.59
CA LEU A 245 -5.19 3.28 4.54
C LEU A 245 -6.19 2.16 4.21
N ILE A 246 -6.56 2.00 2.94
CA ILE A 246 -7.47 0.96 2.49
C ILE A 246 -6.79 -0.42 2.60
N ASP A 247 -5.59 -0.61 2.06
CA ASP A 247 -4.82 -1.85 2.13
C ASP A 247 -4.65 -2.34 3.57
N GLY A 248 -4.25 -1.46 4.50
CA GLY A 248 -4.08 -1.82 5.91
C GLY A 248 -5.39 -2.18 6.63
N LEU A 249 -6.53 -1.68 6.17
CA LEU A 249 -7.86 -2.09 6.64
C LEU A 249 -8.27 -3.44 6.04
N LEU A 250 -7.92 -3.68 4.77
CA LEU A 250 -8.27 -4.86 4.00
C LEU A 250 -7.44 -6.10 4.39
N ASP A 251 -6.16 -5.92 4.73
CA ASP A 251 -5.24 -7.01 5.13
C ASP A 251 -5.73 -7.85 6.32
N ARG A 252 -6.62 -7.27 7.13
CA ARG A 252 -7.16 -7.92 8.34
C ARG A 252 -8.43 -8.70 8.07
N LEU A 253 -8.88 -8.78 6.82
CA LEU A 253 -10.19 -9.31 6.45
C LEU A 253 -10.06 -10.70 5.83
N VAL A 254 -10.62 -11.70 6.50
CA VAL A 254 -10.64 -13.09 6.02
C VAL A 254 -11.44 -13.26 4.73
N TYR A 255 -12.44 -12.42 4.48
CA TYR A 255 -13.26 -12.50 3.26
C TYR A 255 -12.84 -11.48 2.19
N LEU A 256 -11.60 -11.02 2.23
CA LEU A 256 -11.09 -10.00 1.32
C LEU A 256 -11.27 -10.39 -0.14
N SER A 257 -10.90 -11.62 -0.53
CA SER A 257 -11.03 -12.14 -1.89
C SER A 257 -12.46 -12.06 -2.43
N TYR A 258 -13.45 -12.34 -1.58
CA TYR A 258 -14.88 -12.24 -1.91
C TYR A 258 -15.32 -10.78 -2.10
N GLY A 259 -14.90 -9.89 -1.20
CA GLY A 259 -15.20 -8.46 -1.31
C GLY A 259 -14.60 -7.85 -2.59
N LEU A 260 -13.32 -8.14 -2.85
CA LEU A 260 -12.60 -7.67 -4.04
C LEU A 260 -13.21 -8.22 -5.34
N SER A 261 -13.57 -9.49 -5.39
CA SER A 261 -14.18 -10.08 -6.59
C SER A 261 -15.56 -9.51 -6.90
N ILE A 262 -16.39 -9.21 -5.89
CA ILE A 262 -17.67 -8.52 -6.10
C ILE A 262 -17.45 -7.10 -6.64
N ILE A 263 -16.54 -6.35 -6.03
CA ILE A 263 -16.17 -5.00 -6.50
C ILE A 263 -15.67 -5.06 -7.94
N LEU A 264 -14.82 -6.03 -8.25
CA LEU A 264 -14.23 -6.21 -9.57
C LEU A 264 -15.27 -6.58 -10.63
N ALA A 265 -16.20 -7.48 -10.29
CA ALA A 265 -17.31 -7.81 -11.17
C ALA A 265 -18.17 -6.58 -11.44
N PHE A 266 -18.47 -5.81 -10.38
CA PHE A 266 -19.27 -4.59 -10.49
C PHE A 266 -18.59 -3.52 -11.35
N ILE A 267 -17.31 -3.23 -11.13
CA ILE A 267 -16.54 -2.28 -11.95
C ILE A 267 -16.44 -2.79 -13.40
N GLY A 268 -16.21 -4.08 -13.61
CA GLY A 268 -16.19 -4.69 -14.93
C GLY A 268 -17.51 -4.49 -15.69
N VAL A 269 -18.65 -4.73 -15.02
CA VAL A 269 -19.98 -4.42 -15.57
C VAL A 269 -20.14 -2.93 -15.87
N LYS A 270 -19.75 -2.05 -14.94
CA LYS A 270 -19.81 -0.58 -15.12
C LYS A 270 -19.10 -0.16 -16.41
N LEU A 271 -17.89 -0.66 -16.65
CA LEU A 271 -17.12 -0.30 -17.83
C LEU A 271 -17.73 -0.83 -19.13
N VAL A 272 -18.28 -2.06 -19.12
CA VAL A 272 -19.00 -2.58 -20.28
C VAL A 272 -20.28 -1.78 -20.56
N VAL A 273 -21.01 -1.39 -19.51
CA VAL A 273 -22.20 -0.54 -19.65
C VAL A 273 -21.82 0.82 -20.23
N HIS A 274 -20.75 1.45 -19.75
CA HIS A 274 -20.26 2.71 -20.31
C HIS A 274 -19.85 2.54 -21.78
N ALA A 275 -19.13 1.47 -22.13
CA ALA A 275 -18.75 1.16 -23.51
C ALA A 275 -19.95 0.93 -24.44
N LEU A 276 -21.06 0.38 -23.91
CA LEU A 276 -22.32 0.22 -24.62
C LEU A 276 -23.01 1.57 -24.92
N HIS A 277 -22.87 2.57 -24.03
CA HIS A 277 -23.40 3.91 -24.25
C HIS A 277 -22.59 4.68 -25.30
N GLU A 278 -21.26 4.52 -25.27
CA GLU A 278 -20.33 5.13 -26.24
C GLU A 278 -20.03 4.20 -27.42
N ASN A 279 -20.95 3.28 -27.73
CA ASN A 279 -20.68 2.19 -28.66
C ASN A 279 -20.56 2.70 -30.11
N GLU A 280 -19.40 2.47 -30.72
CA GLU A 280 -19.13 2.74 -32.14
C GLU A 280 -18.85 1.45 -32.94
N LEU A 281 -18.89 0.29 -32.28
CA LEU A 281 -18.52 -0.98 -32.90
C LEU A 281 -19.66 -1.50 -33.79
N GLY A 282 -19.44 -1.56 -35.10
CA GLY A 282 -20.46 -1.94 -36.08
C GLY A 282 -21.10 -3.33 -35.90
N PHE A 283 -20.49 -4.22 -35.11
CA PHE A 283 -21.06 -5.54 -34.78
C PHE A 283 -21.94 -5.54 -33.52
N ILE A 284 -21.91 -4.48 -32.71
CA ILE A 284 -22.77 -4.30 -31.53
C ILE A 284 -23.81 -3.23 -31.89
N ASN A 285 -25.10 -3.57 -31.85
CA ASN A 285 -26.20 -2.63 -32.14
C ASN A 285 -26.01 -1.79 -33.43
N GLY A 286 -25.37 -2.35 -34.46
CA GLY A 286 -25.10 -1.64 -35.71
C GLY A 286 -24.13 -0.45 -35.60
N GLY A 287 -23.37 -0.33 -34.49
CA GLY A 287 -22.52 0.83 -34.20
C GLY A 287 -23.27 2.00 -33.57
N GLU A 288 -24.51 1.82 -33.14
CA GLU A 288 -25.28 2.83 -32.40
C GLU A 288 -25.18 2.62 -30.89
N ALA A 289 -25.25 3.71 -30.14
CA ALA A 289 -25.31 3.74 -28.69
C ALA A 289 -26.48 2.93 -28.13
N VAL A 290 -26.21 2.11 -27.11
CA VAL A 290 -27.21 1.27 -26.44
C VAL A 290 -27.62 1.92 -25.11
N HIS A 291 -28.63 2.79 -25.16
CA HIS A 291 -29.19 3.45 -23.96
C HIS A 291 -30.26 2.61 -23.23
N ALA A 292 -30.39 1.33 -23.56
CA ALA A 292 -31.38 0.44 -22.94
C ALA A 292 -31.06 0.12 -21.47
N ILE A 293 -29.80 0.26 -21.07
CA ILE A 293 -29.32 0.04 -19.71
C ILE A 293 -29.01 1.42 -19.11
N PRO A 294 -29.45 1.78 -17.90
CA PRO A 294 -29.10 3.06 -17.30
C PRO A 294 -27.59 3.16 -17.00
N GLU A 295 -27.00 4.33 -17.18
CA GLU A 295 -25.62 4.58 -16.76
C GLU A 295 -25.45 4.44 -15.24
N ILE A 296 -24.35 3.78 -14.85
CA ILE A 296 -23.98 3.63 -13.46
C ILE A 296 -23.27 4.90 -13.01
N THR A 297 -24.00 5.74 -12.26
CA THR A 297 -23.43 6.98 -11.71
C THR A 297 -22.28 6.70 -10.74
N THR A 298 -21.31 7.59 -10.67
CA THR A 298 -20.16 7.51 -9.73
C THR A 298 -20.62 7.39 -8.27
N ALA A 299 -21.67 8.14 -7.89
CA ALA A 299 -22.21 8.09 -6.53
C ALA A 299 -22.79 6.70 -6.21
N PHE A 300 -23.49 6.07 -7.17
CA PHE A 300 -23.97 4.70 -7.01
C PHE A 300 -22.80 3.71 -6.94
N SER A 301 -21.80 3.87 -7.82
CA SER A 301 -20.57 3.05 -7.82
C SER A 301 -19.90 3.04 -6.45
N LEU A 302 -19.60 4.23 -5.91
CA LEU A 302 -19.00 4.37 -4.58
C LEU A 302 -19.88 3.81 -3.47
N SER A 303 -21.19 4.01 -3.54
CA SER A 303 -22.12 3.45 -2.54
C SER A 303 -22.11 1.93 -2.54
N VAL A 304 -22.08 1.29 -3.73
CA VAL A 304 -21.96 -0.17 -3.86
C VAL A 304 -20.62 -0.64 -3.31
N ILE A 305 -19.51 0.00 -3.69
CA ILE A 305 -18.16 -0.38 -3.24
C ILE A 305 -18.04 -0.25 -1.73
N ILE A 306 -18.41 0.91 -1.15
CA ILE A 306 -18.42 1.12 0.30
C ILE A 306 -19.34 0.12 0.99
N GLY A 307 -20.51 -0.18 0.41
CA GLY A 307 -21.42 -1.20 0.93
C GLY A 307 -20.80 -2.59 0.98
N VAL A 308 -20.20 -3.03 -0.12
CA VAL A 308 -19.52 -4.33 -0.22
C VAL A 308 -18.35 -4.41 0.75
N LEU A 309 -17.53 -3.36 0.85
CA LEU A 309 -16.45 -3.28 1.83
C LEU A 309 -16.97 -3.34 3.25
N THR A 310 -18.00 -2.57 3.57
CA THR A 310 -18.58 -2.55 4.92
C THR A 310 -19.10 -3.93 5.29
N VAL A 311 -19.82 -4.59 4.38
CA VAL A 311 -20.30 -5.96 4.60
C VAL A 311 -19.13 -6.94 4.74
N THR A 312 -18.10 -6.84 3.90
CA THR A 312 -16.92 -7.71 3.95
C THR A 312 -16.14 -7.52 5.25
N VAL A 313 -15.96 -6.28 5.70
CA VAL A 313 -15.33 -5.91 6.96
C VAL A 313 -16.14 -6.47 8.13
N LEU A 314 -17.44 -6.19 8.18
CA LEU A 314 -18.31 -6.67 9.26
C LEU A 314 -18.37 -8.19 9.29
N ALA A 315 -18.53 -8.84 8.14
CA ALA A 315 -18.52 -10.30 8.03
C ALA A 315 -17.20 -10.88 8.53
N SER A 316 -16.07 -10.27 8.14
CA SER A 316 -14.75 -10.73 8.60
C SER A 316 -14.60 -10.56 10.11
N LEU A 317 -14.89 -9.38 10.68
CA LEU A 317 -14.74 -9.10 12.11
C LEU A 317 -15.70 -9.90 13.00
N LEU A 318 -16.92 -10.17 12.53
CA LEU A 318 -17.93 -10.92 13.28
C LEU A 318 -17.76 -12.45 13.11
N SER A 319 -17.07 -12.91 12.07
CA SER A 319 -16.89 -14.33 11.82
C SER A 319 -15.93 -14.99 12.83
N PRO A 320 -16.18 -16.24 13.24
CA PRO A 320 -15.23 -17.02 14.03
C PRO A 320 -13.88 -17.21 13.33
N LYS A 321 -13.88 -17.35 12.00
CA LYS A 321 -12.65 -17.48 11.18
C LYS A 321 -11.83 -16.18 11.23
N GLY A 322 -12.47 -15.02 11.12
CA GLY A 322 -11.79 -13.72 11.25
C GLY A 322 -11.25 -13.43 12.63
N ARG A 323 -11.95 -13.84 13.70
CA ARG A 323 -11.41 -13.76 15.06
C ARG A 323 -10.18 -14.65 15.26
N ALA A 324 -10.19 -15.85 14.66
CA ALA A 324 -9.04 -16.74 14.67
C ALA A 324 -7.83 -16.15 13.93
N GLN A 325 -8.03 -15.66 12.70
CA GLN A 325 -6.97 -14.98 11.94
C GLN A 325 -6.43 -13.75 12.68
N ALA A 326 -7.30 -12.91 13.22
CA ALA A 326 -6.87 -11.73 13.98
C ALA A 326 -6.05 -12.12 15.22
N ALA A 327 -6.40 -13.21 15.91
CA ALA A 327 -5.61 -13.71 17.03
C ALA A 327 -4.22 -14.18 16.59
N VAL A 328 -4.13 -14.93 15.49
CA VAL A 328 -2.86 -15.39 14.89
C VAL A 328 -1.99 -14.21 14.45
N ASN A 329 -2.54 -13.26 13.70
CA ASN A 329 -1.80 -12.08 13.23
C ASN A 329 -1.32 -11.21 14.39
N ASN A 330 -2.14 -11.04 15.44
CA ASN A 330 -1.73 -10.32 16.64
C ASN A 330 -0.62 -11.07 17.38
N ALA A 331 -0.73 -12.39 17.55
CA ALA A 331 0.32 -13.20 18.18
C ALA A 331 1.65 -13.09 17.41
N HIS A 332 1.60 -13.20 16.08
CA HIS A 332 2.75 -12.99 15.21
C HIS A 332 3.35 -11.58 15.37
N HIS A 333 2.51 -10.54 15.37
CA HIS A 333 2.96 -9.16 15.55
C HIS A 333 3.63 -8.93 16.90
N GLU A 334 3.03 -9.38 18.01
CA GLU A 334 3.60 -9.22 19.35
C GLU A 334 4.90 -10.03 19.51
N ALA A 335 4.95 -11.27 18.97
CA ALA A 335 6.16 -12.09 19.00
C ALA A 335 7.31 -11.42 18.23
N ARG A 336 7.03 -10.93 17.02
CA ARG A 336 8.00 -10.19 16.21
C ARG A 336 8.43 -8.89 16.87
N ALA A 337 7.50 -8.10 17.39
CA ALA A 337 7.81 -6.88 18.12
C ALA A 337 8.71 -7.17 19.33
N TYR A 338 8.47 -8.28 20.05
CA TYR A 338 9.25 -8.69 21.21
C TYR A 338 10.69 -9.09 20.82
N LEU A 339 10.82 -9.81 19.71
CA LEU A 339 12.11 -10.24 19.15
C LEU A 339 12.93 -9.06 18.59
N GLU A 340 12.27 -8.09 17.94
CA GLU A 340 12.90 -6.88 17.39
C GLU A 340 13.20 -5.82 18.46
N MET A 341 12.67 -5.99 19.67
CA MET A 341 12.83 -5.04 20.77
C MET A 341 14.30 -4.96 21.22
N THR A 342 14.86 -3.77 21.29
CA THR A 342 16.27 -3.60 21.63
C THR A 342 16.49 -3.60 23.13
N TYR A 343 17.70 -3.98 23.57
CA TYR A 343 18.05 -4.12 25.00
C TYR A 343 17.90 -2.84 25.84
N ARG A 344 17.87 -1.66 25.20
CA ARG A 344 17.72 -0.37 25.91
C ARG A 344 16.29 -0.06 26.36
N SER A 345 15.32 -0.90 26.00
CA SER A 345 13.95 -0.77 26.50
C SER A 345 13.91 -1.17 27.98
N PHE A 346 13.21 -0.38 28.82
CA PHE A 346 13.12 -0.63 30.27
C PHE A 346 12.58 -2.05 30.53
N GLU A 347 13.09 -2.75 31.55
CA GLU A 347 12.68 -4.13 31.89
C GLU A 347 11.15 -4.26 32.02
N GLU A 348 10.51 -3.27 32.65
CA GLU A 348 9.06 -3.20 32.84
C GLU A 348 8.29 -3.17 31.51
N GLN A 349 8.84 -2.54 30.46
CA GLN A 349 8.21 -2.51 29.13
C GLN A 349 8.36 -3.84 28.39
N ARG A 350 9.52 -4.52 28.53
CA ARG A 350 9.74 -5.85 27.93
C ARG A 350 8.84 -6.90 28.56
N ASP A 351 8.72 -6.88 29.88
CA ASP A 351 7.85 -7.80 30.62
C ASP A 351 6.38 -7.57 30.27
N ALA A 352 5.93 -6.30 30.21
CA ALA A 352 4.57 -5.97 29.79
C ALA A 352 4.26 -6.44 28.35
N MET A 353 5.22 -6.36 27.43
CA MET A 353 5.04 -6.81 26.06
C MET A 353 5.04 -8.33 25.93
N TYR A 354 5.87 -9.02 26.72
CA TYR A 354 5.84 -10.48 26.81
C TYR A 354 4.51 -11.01 27.38
N GLU A 355 3.99 -10.38 28.42
CA GLU A 355 2.65 -10.70 28.96
C GLU A 355 1.54 -10.51 27.91
N LYS A 356 1.65 -9.44 27.11
CA LYS A 356 0.72 -9.19 26.00
C LYS A 356 0.84 -10.25 24.90
N MET A 357 2.05 -10.73 24.61
CA MET A 357 2.29 -11.84 23.67
C MET A 357 1.66 -13.14 24.19
N LEU A 358 1.89 -13.52 25.45
CA LEU A 358 1.31 -14.71 26.10
C LEU A 358 -0.23 -14.69 26.05
N ALA A 359 -0.84 -13.52 26.24
CA ALA A 359 -2.29 -13.40 26.17
C ALA A 359 -2.84 -13.75 24.77
N HIS A 360 -2.11 -13.43 23.70
CA HIS A 360 -2.50 -13.76 22.32
C HIS A 360 -2.17 -15.20 21.96
N GLU A 361 -1.03 -15.73 22.40
CA GLU A 361 -0.68 -17.15 22.25
C GLU A 361 -1.76 -18.05 22.84
N LYS A 362 -2.24 -17.76 24.06
CA LYS A 362 -3.32 -18.52 24.69
C LYS A 362 -4.61 -18.55 23.86
N ILE A 363 -4.89 -17.48 23.13
CA ILE A 363 -6.05 -17.43 22.22
C ILE A 363 -5.79 -18.34 21.01
N VAL A 364 -4.58 -18.31 20.45
CA VAL A 364 -4.16 -19.17 19.33
C VAL A 364 -4.21 -20.65 19.71
N ASP A 365 -3.69 -21.03 20.87
CA ASP A 365 -3.74 -22.41 21.38
C ASP A 365 -5.17 -22.89 21.68
N GLY A 366 -6.07 -21.96 21.99
CA GLY A 366 -7.49 -22.24 22.22
C GLY A 366 -8.32 -22.37 20.93
N LEU A 367 -7.72 -22.20 19.75
CA LEU A 367 -8.45 -22.27 18.49
C LEU A 367 -8.89 -23.71 18.16
N PRO A 368 -10.13 -23.91 17.68
CA PRO A 368 -10.57 -25.20 17.16
C PRO A 368 -9.69 -25.72 16.02
N ALA A 369 -9.45 -27.05 15.96
CA ALA A 369 -8.58 -27.70 14.96
C ALA A 369 -8.92 -27.37 13.49
N LYS A 370 -10.17 -26.98 13.20
CA LYS A 370 -10.58 -26.50 11.86
C LYS A 370 -9.94 -25.17 11.43
N TYR A 371 -9.18 -24.51 12.31
CA TYR A 371 -8.41 -23.30 12.01
C TYR A 371 -6.90 -23.55 12.06
N GLU A 372 -6.45 -24.81 12.17
CA GLU A 372 -5.03 -25.16 12.21
C GLU A 372 -4.31 -24.66 10.94
N ASP A 373 -4.97 -24.72 9.77
CA ASP A 373 -4.41 -24.23 8.51
C ASP A 373 -4.04 -22.74 8.56
N ILE A 374 -4.81 -21.93 9.30
CA ILE A 374 -4.51 -20.50 9.51
C ILE A 374 -3.25 -20.33 10.37
N VAL A 375 -3.09 -21.17 11.39
CA VAL A 375 -1.92 -21.15 12.28
C VAL A 375 -0.66 -21.62 11.54
N VAL A 376 -0.81 -22.51 10.56
CA VAL A 376 0.29 -23.07 9.75
C VAL A 376 0.67 -22.16 8.58
N ALA A 377 -0.27 -21.48 7.95
CA ALA A 377 -0.05 -20.67 6.75
C ALA A 377 0.72 -19.36 6.99
N GLU A 378 0.53 -18.72 8.14
CA GLU A 378 1.30 -17.53 8.51
C GLU A 378 2.71 -17.95 8.94
N HIS A 379 3.78 -17.53 8.24
CA HIS A 379 5.21 -17.84 8.52
C HIS A 379 5.42 -18.22 9.99
N SER A 380 5.62 -19.53 10.24
CA SER A 380 4.93 -20.20 11.36
C SER A 380 4.93 -19.39 12.65
N VAL A 381 3.76 -18.82 12.97
CA VAL A 381 3.56 -18.04 14.20
C VAL A 381 4.06 -18.82 15.43
N ARG A 382 3.99 -20.15 15.37
CA ARG A 382 4.53 -21.08 16.37
C ARG A 382 6.05 -21.03 16.47
N GLU A 383 6.80 -20.96 15.37
CA GLU A 383 8.26 -20.75 15.41
C GLU A 383 8.60 -19.39 16.02
N LEU A 384 7.91 -18.32 15.61
CA LEU A 384 8.16 -16.99 16.17
C LEU A 384 7.86 -16.90 17.66
N LEU A 385 6.75 -17.50 18.11
CA LEU A 385 6.43 -17.60 19.53
C LEU A 385 7.49 -18.42 20.28
N ALA A 386 7.90 -19.58 19.73
CA ALA A 386 8.96 -20.40 20.31
C ALA A 386 10.28 -19.63 20.43
N ASP A 387 10.65 -18.86 19.40
CA ASP A 387 11.82 -17.99 19.40
C ASP A 387 11.72 -16.92 20.49
N ALA A 388 10.57 -16.26 20.61
CA ALA A 388 10.32 -15.25 21.63
C ALA A 388 10.41 -15.83 23.06
N HIS A 389 9.89 -17.03 23.31
CA HIS A 389 10.06 -17.73 24.58
C HIS A 389 11.51 -18.02 24.90
N ARG A 390 12.28 -18.59 23.95
CA ARG A 390 13.71 -18.88 24.15
C ARG A 390 14.49 -17.63 24.53
N VAL A 391 14.21 -16.52 23.84
CA VAL A 391 14.81 -15.20 24.10
C VAL A 391 14.44 -14.68 25.49
N HIS A 392 13.18 -14.84 25.91
CA HIS A 392 12.72 -14.42 27.24
C HIS A 392 13.34 -15.25 28.37
N GLU A 393 13.39 -16.57 28.23
CA GLU A 393 13.99 -17.48 29.21
C GLU A 393 15.49 -17.24 29.38
N ALA A 394 16.23 -17.10 28.26
CA ALA A 394 17.66 -16.79 28.29
C ALA A 394 17.94 -15.49 29.05
N ARG A 395 17.06 -14.49 28.92
CA ARG A 395 17.12 -13.22 29.65
C ARG A 395 16.84 -13.40 31.13
N LEU A 396 15.78 -14.11 31.52
CA LEU A 396 15.48 -14.36 32.94
C LEU A 396 16.67 -15.06 33.63
N ALA A 397 17.24 -16.08 32.97
CA ALA A 397 18.42 -16.78 33.46
C ALA A 397 19.65 -15.87 33.56
N PHE A 398 19.80 -14.88 32.67
CA PHE A 398 20.85 -13.86 32.74
C PHE A 398 20.65 -12.93 33.95
N ASN A 399 19.43 -12.41 34.14
CA ASN A 399 19.10 -11.52 35.26
C ASN A 399 19.31 -12.21 36.62
N GLU A 400 18.98 -13.49 36.73
CA GLU A 400 19.20 -14.28 37.96
C GLU A 400 20.68 -14.45 38.32
N ARG A 401 21.60 -14.43 37.34
CA ARG A 401 23.05 -14.51 37.58
C ARG A 401 23.64 -13.22 38.16
N GLY A 402 22.87 -12.14 38.26
CA GLY A 402 23.32 -10.85 38.81
C GLY A 402 24.35 -10.13 37.93
N GLU A 403 24.53 -10.57 36.68
CA GLU A 403 25.27 -9.86 35.64
C GLU A 403 24.45 -8.60 35.30
N ARG A 404 25.01 -7.41 35.53
CA ARG A 404 24.26 -6.15 35.43
C ARG A 404 23.64 -5.96 34.03
N SER A 405 22.55 -5.20 34.03
CA SER A 405 21.65 -4.85 32.91
C SER A 405 22.30 -4.00 31.78
N ASP A 406 23.59 -4.14 31.52
CA ASP A 406 24.33 -3.45 30.45
C ASP A 406 24.98 -4.39 29.41
N GLU A 407 24.94 -5.71 29.62
CA GLU A 407 25.47 -6.74 28.71
C GLU A 407 24.34 -7.58 28.11
N GLN A 408 24.37 -7.77 26.79
CA GLN A 408 23.41 -8.58 26.05
C GLN A 408 23.86 -10.04 26.09
N PRO A 409 22.99 -11.01 26.43
CA PRO A 409 23.32 -12.42 26.27
C PRO A 409 23.64 -12.72 24.79
N ASP A 410 24.69 -13.50 24.53
CA ASP A 410 25.00 -13.94 23.17
C ASP A 410 23.84 -14.76 22.60
N GLY A 411 23.37 -14.40 21.39
CA GLY A 411 22.27 -15.07 20.70
C GLY A 411 20.92 -14.35 20.67
N LEU A 412 20.82 -13.11 21.16
CA LEU A 412 19.59 -12.29 21.11
C LEU A 412 19.47 -11.36 19.88
N LEU A 413 20.36 -11.47 18.91
CA LEU A 413 20.36 -10.63 17.71
C LEU A 413 19.61 -11.35 16.60
N VAL A 414 18.46 -10.83 16.22
CA VAL A 414 17.77 -11.28 15.01
C VAL A 414 18.52 -10.70 13.82
N THR A 415 19.33 -11.54 13.15
CA THR A 415 19.94 -11.20 11.86
C THR A 415 18.91 -11.36 10.75
N HIS A 416 18.65 -10.30 10.01
CA HIS A 416 17.84 -10.36 8.81
C HIS A 416 18.64 -10.99 7.65
N PRO A 417 17.97 -11.57 6.62
CA PRO A 417 18.64 -12.18 5.46
C PRO A 417 19.57 -11.23 4.68
N ASP A 418 19.38 -9.92 4.83
CA ASP A 418 20.19 -8.86 4.24
C ASP A 418 21.47 -8.52 5.05
N GLY A 419 21.70 -9.22 6.18
CA GLY A 419 22.87 -9.03 7.04
C GLY A 419 22.77 -7.87 8.04
N THR A 420 21.57 -7.34 8.25
CA THR A 420 21.32 -6.23 9.19
C THR A 420 20.83 -6.71 10.56
N VAL A 421 21.01 -5.85 11.58
CA VAL A 421 20.57 -6.06 12.96
C VAL A 421 19.90 -4.78 13.49
N ALA A 422 18.68 -4.88 14.01
CA ALA A 422 17.93 -3.72 14.51
C ALA A 422 18.43 -3.27 15.90
N THR A 423 18.67 -1.96 16.11
CA THR A 423 19.38 -1.50 17.33
C THR A 423 18.83 -0.29 18.11
N ASP A 424 17.69 0.33 17.78
CA ASP A 424 17.06 1.29 18.71
C ASP A 424 15.51 1.43 18.63
N PRO A 425 14.87 2.13 19.59
CA PRO A 425 13.44 2.49 19.57
C PRO A 425 13.04 3.54 18.51
N GLY A 426 13.99 4.02 17.71
CA GLY A 426 13.81 4.98 16.62
C GLY A 426 13.87 4.35 15.23
N GLY A 427 14.01 3.02 15.13
CA GLY A 427 14.09 2.30 13.86
C GLY A 427 15.47 2.34 13.19
N THR A 428 16.55 2.60 13.94
CA THR A 428 17.90 2.58 13.38
C THR A 428 18.36 1.12 13.18
N VAL A 429 18.41 0.72 11.91
CA VAL A 429 19.04 -0.51 11.44
C VAL A 429 20.55 -0.28 11.38
N ILE A 430 21.34 -1.12 12.03
CA ILE A 430 22.81 -1.10 11.89
C ILE A 430 23.28 -2.42 11.28
N THR A 431 24.43 -2.38 10.64
CA THR A 431 25.07 -3.56 10.09
C THR A 431 25.74 -4.38 11.20
N LEU A 432 25.89 -5.69 10.98
CA LEU A 432 26.67 -6.58 11.88
C LEU A 432 28.08 -6.04 12.19
N ALA A 433 28.67 -5.30 11.26
CA ALA A 433 29.98 -4.69 11.43
C ALA A 433 29.96 -3.52 12.43
N GLU A 434 28.98 -2.63 12.32
CA GLU A 434 28.81 -1.48 13.24
C GLU A 434 28.49 -1.94 14.67
N GLU A 435 27.73 -3.03 14.81
CA GLU A 435 27.46 -3.62 16.12
C GLU A 435 28.74 -4.16 16.78
N LYS A 436 29.56 -4.87 16.00
CA LYS A 436 30.83 -5.43 16.49
C LYS A 436 31.75 -4.32 16.98
N GLU A 437 31.84 -3.22 16.25
CA GLU A 437 32.61 -2.03 16.63
C GLU A 437 32.07 -1.39 17.93
N LEU A 438 30.75 -1.36 18.10
CA LEU A 438 30.10 -0.87 19.31
C LEU A 438 30.41 -1.74 20.54
N ARG A 439 30.42 -3.08 20.37
CA ARG A 439 30.80 -4.06 21.39
C ARG A 439 32.27 -3.86 21.80
N GLU A 440 33.19 -3.79 20.84
CA GLU A 440 34.61 -3.58 21.10
C GLU A 440 34.87 -2.27 21.86
N THR A 441 34.16 -1.20 21.50
CA THR A 441 34.26 0.10 22.18
C THR A 441 33.75 0.04 23.63
N LYS A 442 32.68 -0.72 23.89
CA LYS A 442 32.15 -0.92 25.25
C LYS A 442 33.11 -1.74 26.11
N GLU A 443 33.67 -2.82 25.58
CA GLU A 443 34.65 -3.64 26.29
C GLU A 443 35.91 -2.82 26.66
N ALA A 444 36.39 -1.99 25.75
CA ALA A 444 37.53 -1.11 26.00
C ALA A 444 37.25 -0.14 27.16
N LYS A 445 36.06 0.48 27.19
CA LYS A 445 35.62 1.34 28.30
C LYS A 445 35.48 0.56 29.62
N ARG A 446 35.06 -0.71 29.58
CA ARG A 446 34.95 -1.57 30.76
C ARG A 446 36.32 -1.86 31.36
N ARG A 447 37.28 -2.29 30.54
CA ARG A 447 38.66 -2.55 30.97
C ARG A 447 39.30 -1.32 31.61
N ALA A 448 39.09 -0.14 31.02
CA ALA A 448 39.57 1.12 31.58
C ALA A 448 38.95 1.45 32.96
N ARG A 449 37.66 1.17 33.16
CA ARG A 449 36.98 1.37 34.46
C ARG A 449 37.44 0.37 35.51
N GLU A 450 37.70 -0.87 35.13
CA GLU A 450 38.21 -1.91 36.03
C GLU A 450 39.65 -1.61 36.46
N GLN A 451 40.50 -1.19 35.54
CA GLN A 451 41.85 -0.71 35.86
C GLN A 451 41.81 0.50 36.81
N ALA A 452 41.01 1.52 36.50
CA ALA A 452 40.88 2.68 37.37
C ALA A 452 40.35 2.33 38.78
N ARG A 453 39.47 1.33 38.89
CA ARG A 453 39.00 0.81 40.19
C ARG A 453 40.07 0.03 40.94
N ALA A 454 40.88 -0.77 40.24
CA ALA A 454 41.98 -1.50 40.82
C ALA A 454 43.08 -0.54 41.34
N GLU A 455 43.46 0.45 40.53
CA GLU A 455 44.41 1.50 40.91
C GLU A 455 43.91 2.31 42.12
N HIS A 456 42.63 2.67 42.15
CA HIS A 456 42.03 3.38 43.28
C HIS A 456 41.91 2.50 44.55
N ALA A 457 41.81 1.17 44.41
CA ALA A 457 41.81 0.24 45.53
C ALA A 457 43.22 0.02 46.09
N GLU A 458 44.25 0.01 45.24
CA GLU A 458 45.66 -0.04 45.65
C GLU A 458 46.09 1.27 46.32
N ALA A 459 45.69 2.42 45.79
CA ALA A 459 45.96 3.74 46.38
C ALA A 459 45.29 3.97 47.76
N ARG A 460 44.31 3.14 48.14
CA ARG A 460 43.68 3.14 49.47
C ARG A 460 44.33 2.17 50.46
N ARG A 461 45.23 1.29 50.00
CA ARG A 461 45.92 0.28 50.81
C ARG A 461 47.36 0.67 51.17
N GLY A 462 47.93 1.67 50.51
CA GLY A 462 49.14 2.39 50.93
C GLY A 462 48.78 3.63 51.73
#